data_AF-A0A8H7NE41-F1
#
_entry.id   AF-A0A8H7NE41-F1
#
_cell.length_a   1.000
_cell.length_b   1.000
_cell.length_c   1.000
_cell.angle_alpha   90.00
_cell.angle_beta   90.00
_cell.angle_gamma   90.00
#
_symmetry.space_group_name_H-M   'P 1'
#
loop_
_entity.id
_entity.type
_entity.pdbx_description
1 polymer ?
#
loop_
_entity_poly.entity_id
_entity_poly.type
_entity_poly.pdbx_seq_one_letter_code
_entity_poly.pdbx_strand_id
1 'polypeptide(L)'
;MASLAALLLSEPLVAVGIVALAAGLLYFLYLSLLPKPLPGIPYNPEAASSLLGDLPAMLRDENGPMDWILDQSRRHSGPICQVFLRPFSKPFVLISDYREAQDIMLRRKEWDRSDYTIEIFSGQAPGHHINQKTGPVWKAHRRLLQDLMLPGFLKDVAAPNIYASKHAQPCTAVVQQGAPRPRTTFFCRE
;
A
#
# COMPACT_ATOMS: atom_id res chain seq x y z
N MET A 1 -28.66 57.41 -25.04
CA MET A 1 -27.95 57.35 -23.74
C MET A 1 -28.27 56.11 -22.88
N ALA A 2 -29.41 55.41 -23.05
CA ALA A 2 -29.76 54.24 -22.22
C ALA A 2 -29.14 52.88 -22.66
N SER A 3 -28.64 52.77 -23.90
CA SER A 3 -28.23 51.46 -24.45
C SER A 3 -26.82 50.99 -24.07
N LEU A 4 -25.92 51.90 -23.66
CA LEU A 4 -24.53 51.56 -23.32
C LEU A 4 -24.37 51.10 -21.84
N ALA A 5 -25.27 51.51 -20.95
CA ALA A 5 -25.25 51.08 -19.54
C ALA A 5 -25.71 49.61 -19.36
N ALA A 6 -26.60 49.12 -20.23
CA ALA A 6 -27.10 47.74 -20.16
C ALA A 6 -26.09 46.68 -20.62
N LEU A 7 -25.18 47.03 -21.54
CA LEU A 7 -24.12 46.14 -22.04
C LEU A 7 -22.91 46.06 -21.10
N LEU A 8 -22.69 47.06 -20.23
CA LEU A 8 -21.63 47.02 -19.22
C LEU A 8 -22.02 46.24 -17.95
N LEU A 9 -23.32 46.01 -17.74
CA LEU A 9 -23.85 45.26 -16.59
C LEU A 9 -24.00 43.75 -16.87
N SER A 10 -24.01 43.31 -18.13
CA SER A 10 -24.10 41.89 -18.50
C SER A 10 -22.79 41.13 -18.28
N GLU A 11 -21.64 41.75 -18.57
CA GLU A 11 -20.31 41.14 -18.38
C GLU A 11 -20.00 40.75 -16.92
N PRO A 12 -20.21 41.62 -15.90
CA PRO A 12 -19.92 41.25 -14.51
C PRO A 12 -20.92 40.23 -13.96
N LEU A 13 -22.20 40.26 -14.38
CA LEU A 13 -23.21 39.31 -13.91
C LEU A 13 -22.94 37.89 -14.43
N VAL A 14 -22.54 37.77 -15.70
CA VAL A 14 -22.13 36.49 -16.30
C VAL A 14 -20.83 35.99 -15.65
N ALA A 15 -19.86 36.87 -15.41
CA ALA A 15 -18.63 36.50 -14.70
C ALA A 15 -18.89 35.98 -13.28
N VAL A 16 -19.77 36.65 -12.52
CA VAL A 16 -20.17 36.20 -11.17
C VAL A 16 -20.89 34.84 -11.23
N GLY A 17 -21.76 34.64 -12.21
CA GLY A 17 -22.42 33.34 -12.43
C GLY A 17 -21.44 32.21 -12.72
N ILE A 18 -20.44 32.44 -13.56
CA ILE A 18 -19.39 31.45 -13.89
C ILE A 18 -18.54 31.14 -12.66
N VAL A 19 -18.13 32.15 -11.89
CA VAL A 19 -17.33 31.96 -10.66
C VAL A 19 -18.12 31.18 -9.61
N ALA A 20 -19.40 31.50 -9.41
CA ALA A 20 -20.26 30.79 -8.46
C ALA A 20 -20.46 29.32 -8.88
N LEU A 21 -20.63 29.05 -10.17
CA LEU A 21 -20.76 27.69 -10.70
C LEU A 21 -19.45 26.92 -10.56
N ALA A 22 -18.31 27.54 -10.88
CA ALA A 22 -16.99 26.94 -10.69
C ALA A 22 -16.69 26.63 -9.20
N ALA A 23 -17.03 27.57 -8.30
CA ALA A 23 -16.90 27.37 -6.86
C ALA A 23 -17.83 26.26 -6.33
N GLY A 24 -19.08 26.22 -6.81
CA GLY A 24 -20.04 25.16 -6.49
C GLY A 24 -19.57 23.79 -6.99
N LEU A 25 -19.00 23.72 -8.19
CA LEU A 25 -18.42 22.49 -8.74
C LEU A 25 -17.20 22.04 -7.93
N LEU A 26 -16.29 22.95 -7.60
CA LEU A 26 -15.13 22.67 -6.73
C LEU A 26 -15.55 22.17 -5.36
N TYR A 27 -16.57 22.79 -4.76
CA TYR A 27 -17.10 22.39 -3.46
C TYR A 27 -17.78 21.02 -3.52
N PHE A 28 -18.55 20.74 -4.56
CA PHE A 28 -19.16 19.43 -4.78
C PHE A 28 -18.12 18.34 -5.01
N LEU A 29 -17.07 18.63 -5.78
CA LEU A 29 -15.93 17.73 -5.94
C LEU A 29 -15.24 17.49 -4.60
N TYR A 30 -14.96 18.54 -3.82
CA TYR A 30 -14.38 18.41 -2.49
C TYR A 30 -15.21 17.49 -1.58
N LEU A 31 -16.52 17.71 -1.48
CA LEU A 31 -17.43 16.85 -0.70
C LEU A 31 -17.49 15.40 -1.22
N SER A 32 -17.38 15.21 -2.54
CA SER A 32 -17.38 13.88 -3.15
C SER A 32 -16.07 13.13 -2.91
N LEU A 33 -14.97 13.87 -2.76
CA LEU A 33 -13.62 13.36 -2.53
C LEU A 33 -13.32 13.12 -1.05
N LEU A 34 -14.13 13.67 -0.13
CA LEU A 34 -13.98 13.42 1.31
C LEU A 34 -14.18 11.92 1.62
N PRO A 35 -13.36 11.38 2.55
CA PRO A 35 -13.49 9.99 2.95
C PRO A 35 -14.84 9.78 3.66
N LYS A 36 -15.58 8.75 3.23
CA LYS A 36 -16.88 8.40 3.81
C LYS A 36 -16.68 7.36 4.93
N PRO A 37 -16.82 7.73 6.22
CA PRO A 37 -16.65 6.79 7.32
C PRO A 37 -17.74 5.71 7.30
N LEU A 38 -17.39 4.50 7.72
CA LEU A 38 -18.36 3.45 8.00
C LEU A 38 -19.11 3.79 9.30
N PRO A 39 -20.44 3.64 9.33
CA PRO A 39 -21.22 3.95 10.52
C PRO A 39 -20.90 2.97 11.65
N GLY A 40 -20.76 3.48 12.88
CA GLY A 40 -20.66 2.67 14.09
C GLY A 40 -19.26 2.19 14.50
N ILE A 41 -18.20 2.49 13.73
CA ILE A 41 -16.82 2.16 14.10
C ILE A 41 -16.04 3.44 14.42
N PRO A 42 -15.29 3.52 15.54
CA PRO A 42 -14.56 4.72 15.93
C PRO A 42 -13.48 5.09 14.90
N TYR A 43 -13.33 6.38 14.65
CA TYR A 43 -12.35 6.96 13.73
C TYR A 43 -11.83 8.29 14.28
N ASN A 44 -10.70 8.77 13.75
CA ASN A 44 -10.20 10.10 14.06
C ASN A 44 -11.03 11.19 13.34
N PRO A 45 -11.76 12.08 14.06
CA PRO A 45 -12.60 13.09 13.42
C PRO A 45 -11.80 14.07 12.55
N GLU A 46 -10.53 14.32 12.89
CA GLU A 46 -9.66 15.20 12.10
C GLU A 46 -9.42 14.64 10.70
N ALA A 47 -9.23 13.32 10.60
CA ALA A 47 -8.95 12.64 9.35
C ALA A 47 -10.17 12.61 8.40
N ALA A 48 -11.39 12.64 8.94
CA ALA A 48 -12.60 12.71 8.12
C ALA A 48 -12.77 14.07 7.41
N SER A 49 -12.10 15.12 7.90
CA SER A 49 -12.15 16.48 7.32
C SER A 49 -11.04 16.74 6.30
N SER A 50 -10.05 15.85 6.21
CA SER A 50 -8.87 16.00 5.37
C SER A 50 -8.97 15.14 4.10
N LEU A 51 -8.58 15.71 2.95
CA LEU A 51 -8.52 14.99 1.67
C LEU A 51 -7.55 13.79 1.71
N LEU A 52 -6.45 13.93 2.46
CA LEU A 52 -5.43 12.90 2.61
C LEU A 52 -5.67 12.00 3.83
N GLY A 53 -6.76 12.22 4.57
CA GLY A 53 -7.09 11.44 5.75
C GLY A 53 -5.99 11.46 6.80
N ASP A 54 -5.59 10.27 7.22
CA ASP A 54 -4.58 10.03 8.26
C ASP A 54 -3.14 9.93 7.72
N LEU A 55 -2.97 9.90 6.40
CA LEU A 55 -1.67 9.72 5.75
C LEU A 55 -0.59 10.72 6.22
N PRO A 56 -0.84 12.04 6.31
CA PRO A 56 0.19 12.97 6.78
C PRO A 56 0.51 12.81 8.26
N ALA A 57 -0.44 12.36 9.09
CA ALA A 57 -0.18 12.08 10.51
C ALA A 57 0.71 10.84 10.65
N MET A 58 0.48 9.81 9.84
CA MET A 58 1.28 8.59 9.79
C MET A 58 2.71 8.86 9.30
N LEU A 59 2.89 9.71 8.27
CA LEU A 59 4.21 10.03 7.72
C LEU A 59 5.08 10.91 8.65
N ARG A 60 4.45 11.61 9.60
CA ARG A 60 5.16 12.45 10.58
C ARG A 60 5.61 11.66 11.81
N ASP A 61 5.16 10.42 11.97
CA ASP A 61 5.55 9.60 13.12
C ASP A 61 7.01 9.14 12.97
N GLU A 62 7.80 9.37 14.01
CA GLU A 62 9.22 9.05 14.05
C GLU A 62 9.45 7.54 14.22
N ASN A 63 8.51 6.83 14.84
CA ASN A 63 8.59 5.38 15.04
C ASN A 63 8.23 4.59 13.76
N GLY A 64 7.65 5.28 12.78
CA GLY A 64 7.30 4.73 11.48
C GLY A 64 5.83 4.27 11.36
N PRO A 65 5.41 3.88 10.14
CA PRO A 65 3.99 3.69 9.83
C PRO A 65 3.29 2.58 10.63
N MET A 66 3.99 1.49 10.95
CA MET A 66 3.39 0.34 11.64
C MET A 66 3.10 0.64 13.11
N ASP A 67 4.00 1.34 13.78
CA ASP A 67 3.82 1.75 15.18
C ASP A 67 2.71 2.80 15.28
N TRP A 68 2.65 3.73 14.32
CA TRP A 68 1.54 4.68 14.22
C TRP A 68 0.16 4.01 14.11
N ILE A 69 0.05 2.96 13.29
CA ILE A 69 -1.18 2.17 13.11
C ILE A 69 -1.56 1.49 14.43
N LEU A 70 -0.58 0.90 15.13
CA LEU A 70 -0.82 0.26 16.42
C LEU A 70 -1.31 1.27 17.46
N ASP A 71 -0.73 2.47 17.46
CA ASP A 71 -1.13 3.54 18.36
C ASP A 71 -2.56 4.04 18.07
N GLN A 72 -3.07 3.93 16.83
CA GLN A 72 -4.49 4.22 16.56
C GLN A 72 -5.42 3.28 17.32
N SER A 73 -5.08 2.00 17.45
CA SER A 73 -5.89 1.07 18.25
C SER A 73 -5.87 1.45 19.73
N ARG A 74 -4.72 1.90 20.25
CA ARG A 74 -4.59 2.35 21.65
C ARG A 74 -5.41 3.61 21.91
N ARG A 75 -5.34 4.60 21.00
CA ARG A 75 -6.06 5.88 21.11
C ARG A 75 -7.57 5.69 21.19
N HIS A 76 -8.12 4.79 20.40
CA HIS A 76 -9.57 4.55 20.35
C HIS A 76 -10.07 3.57 21.42
N SER A 77 -9.19 3.03 22.27
CA SER A 77 -9.52 2.12 23.38
C SER A 77 -10.49 0.99 22.99
N GLY A 78 -10.37 0.49 21.76
CA GLY A 78 -11.31 -0.47 21.17
C GLY A 78 -10.60 -1.50 20.27
N PRO A 79 -11.20 -2.70 20.12
CA PRO A 79 -10.64 -3.78 19.31
C PRO A 79 -10.75 -3.52 17.80
N ILE A 80 -11.57 -2.54 17.40
CA ILE A 80 -11.81 -2.17 16.01
C ILE A 80 -11.74 -0.65 15.89
N CYS A 81 -10.93 -0.14 14.96
CA CYS A 81 -10.91 1.28 14.61
C CYS A 81 -10.79 1.48 13.10
N GLN A 82 -11.19 2.66 12.63
CA GLN A 82 -11.10 3.06 11.22
C GLN A 82 -9.97 4.05 11.00
N VAL A 83 -9.21 3.82 9.94
CA VAL A 83 -8.12 4.72 9.51
C VAL A 83 -8.21 5.00 8.01
N PHE A 84 -7.90 6.24 7.63
CA PHE A 84 -7.99 6.72 6.25
C PHE A 84 -6.61 6.80 5.60
N LEU A 85 -6.10 5.66 5.14
CA LEU A 85 -4.75 5.57 4.55
C LEU A 85 -4.72 5.74 3.02
N ARG A 86 -5.83 5.44 2.34
CA ARG A 86 -5.93 5.55 0.87
C ARG A 86 -6.91 6.66 0.51
N PRO A 87 -6.44 7.77 -0.09
CA PRO A 87 -7.33 8.82 -0.56
C PRO A 87 -8.26 8.28 -1.65
N PHE A 88 -9.49 8.79 -1.72
CA PHE A 88 -10.53 8.41 -2.71
C PHE A 88 -11.04 6.98 -2.63
N SER A 89 -10.67 6.22 -1.60
CA SER A 89 -11.06 4.82 -1.45
C SER A 89 -11.78 4.57 -0.13
N LYS A 90 -12.28 3.35 0.05
CA LYS A 90 -12.92 2.93 1.30
C LYS A 90 -11.92 3.01 2.46
N PRO A 91 -12.36 3.37 3.68
CA PRO A 91 -11.50 3.37 4.85
C PRO A 91 -10.97 1.97 5.15
N PHE A 92 -9.81 1.92 5.80
CA PHE A 92 -9.28 0.68 6.34
C PHE A 92 -9.88 0.46 7.73
N VAL A 93 -10.28 -0.76 8.00
CA VAL A 93 -10.73 -1.20 9.32
C VAL A 93 -9.57 -1.97 9.95
N LEU A 94 -9.01 -1.41 11.01
CA LEU A 94 -8.00 -2.04 11.82
C LEU A 94 -8.70 -2.90 12.89
N ILE A 95 -8.27 -4.16 12.98
CA ILE A 95 -8.72 -5.11 14.01
C ILE A 95 -7.49 -5.44 14.85
N SER A 96 -7.53 -5.12 16.14
CA SER A 96 -6.41 -5.38 17.07
C SER A 96 -6.59 -6.64 17.92
N ASP A 97 -7.79 -7.22 17.97
CA ASP A 97 -8.01 -8.50 18.63
C ASP A 97 -7.39 -9.65 17.82
N TYR A 98 -6.41 -10.32 18.42
CA TYR A 98 -5.70 -11.44 17.80
C TYR A 98 -6.62 -12.62 17.46
N ARG A 99 -7.64 -12.89 18.29
CA ARG A 99 -8.53 -14.06 18.11
C ARG A 99 -9.40 -13.87 16.88
N GLU A 100 -9.98 -12.69 16.76
CA GLU A 100 -10.84 -12.34 15.65
C GLU A 100 -10.03 -12.24 14.34
N ALA A 101 -8.86 -11.59 14.40
CA ALA A 101 -7.97 -11.52 13.24
C ALA A 101 -7.54 -12.92 12.75
N GLN A 102 -7.20 -13.83 13.68
CA GLN A 102 -6.85 -15.20 13.33
C GLN A 102 -8.04 -15.98 12.75
N ASP A 103 -9.25 -15.82 13.31
CA ASP A 103 -10.46 -16.47 12.81
C ASP A 103 -10.77 -16.01 11.38
N ILE A 104 -10.71 -14.70 11.13
CA ILE A 104 -10.87 -14.08 9.81
C ILE A 104 -9.87 -14.64 8.81
N MET A 105 -8.59 -14.74 9.18
CA MET A 105 -7.54 -15.16 8.25
C MET A 105 -7.54 -16.67 7.93
N LEU A 106 -7.98 -17.52 8.86
CA LEU A 106 -7.83 -18.97 8.75
C LEU A 106 -9.13 -19.72 8.44
N ARG A 107 -10.27 -19.23 8.92
CA ARG A 107 -11.53 -20.00 8.92
C ARG A 107 -12.60 -19.40 8.03
N ARG A 108 -12.63 -18.07 7.92
CA ARG A 108 -13.63 -17.32 7.17
C ARG A 108 -13.24 -17.24 5.69
N LYS A 109 -14.18 -17.52 4.80
CA LYS A 109 -13.95 -17.59 3.33
C LYS A 109 -14.51 -16.38 2.59
N GLU A 110 -15.31 -15.57 3.27
CA GLU A 110 -15.82 -14.29 2.78
C GLU A 110 -14.71 -13.24 2.61
N TRP A 111 -13.59 -13.42 3.31
CA TRP A 111 -12.42 -12.57 3.22
C TRP A 111 -11.40 -13.22 2.30
N ASP A 112 -11.02 -12.49 1.25
CA ASP A 112 -9.94 -12.86 0.34
C ASP A 112 -8.88 -11.75 0.33
N ARG A 113 -7.80 -11.95 -0.43
CA ARG A 113 -6.74 -10.95 -0.56
C ARG A 113 -7.27 -9.61 -1.04
N SER A 114 -6.79 -8.56 -0.37
CA SER A 114 -7.18 -7.19 -0.65
C SER A 114 -6.61 -6.74 -2.00
N ASP A 115 -7.42 -6.00 -2.75
CA ASP A 115 -7.00 -5.40 -4.03
C ASP A 115 -5.82 -4.44 -3.81
N TYR A 116 -5.78 -3.77 -2.66
CA TYR A 116 -4.66 -2.90 -2.28
C TYR A 116 -3.32 -3.64 -2.16
N THR A 117 -3.29 -4.82 -1.54
CA THR A 117 -2.05 -5.61 -1.45
C THR A 117 -1.62 -6.10 -2.83
N ILE A 118 -2.59 -6.50 -3.68
CA ILE A 118 -2.30 -6.92 -5.06
C ILE A 118 -1.70 -5.75 -5.85
N GLU A 119 -2.28 -4.55 -5.76
CA GLU A 119 -1.76 -3.37 -6.43
C GLU A 119 -0.30 -3.07 -6.03
N ILE A 120 0.02 -3.12 -4.73
CA ILE A 120 1.38 -2.87 -4.24
C ILE A 120 2.38 -3.86 -4.83
N PHE A 121 2.08 -5.16 -4.77
CA PHE A 121 3.02 -6.20 -5.19
C PHE A 121 2.97 -6.52 -6.69
N SER A 122 1.95 -6.04 -7.42
CA SER A 122 1.79 -6.27 -8.85
C SER A 122 2.94 -5.70 -9.69
N GLY A 123 3.56 -4.61 -9.22
CA GLY A 123 4.69 -3.99 -9.91
C GLY A 123 5.94 -4.85 -9.92
N GLN A 124 6.22 -5.59 -8.83
CA GLN A 124 7.45 -6.37 -8.70
C GLN A 124 7.28 -7.81 -9.20
N ALA A 125 6.12 -8.42 -8.99
CA ALA A 125 5.93 -9.84 -9.27
C ALA A 125 4.51 -10.16 -9.75
N PRO A 126 4.08 -9.69 -10.94
CA PRO A 126 2.68 -9.73 -11.37
C PRO A 126 2.09 -11.16 -11.45
N GLY A 127 2.91 -12.16 -11.80
CA GLY A 127 2.49 -13.57 -11.85
C GLY A 127 2.59 -14.33 -10.52
N HIS A 128 3.07 -13.69 -9.46
CA HIS A 128 3.30 -14.37 -8.19
C HIS A 128 2.00 -14.61 -7.44
N HIS A 129 1.92 -15.72 -6.70
CA HIS A 129 0.72 -16.12 -5.96
C HIS A 129 0.29 -15.10 -4.89
N ILE A 130 1.17 -14.19 -4.46
CA ILE A 130 0.82 -13.06 -3.56
C ILE A 130 -0.18 -12.09 -4.20
N ASN A 131 -0.14 -11.98 -5.53
CA ASN A 131 -0.98 -11.08 -6.33
C ASN A 131 -2.25 -11.75 -6.85
N GLN A 132 -2.49 -13.00 -6.45
CA GLN A 132 -3.61 -13.80 -6.94
C GLN A 132 -4.63 -13.98 -5.83
N LYS A 133 -5.89 -13.71 -6.16
CA LYS A 133 -7.05 -14.04 -5.31
C LYS A 133 -7.24 -15.56 -5.19
N THR A 134 -8.01 -16.00 -4.21
CA THR A 134 -8.22 -17.42 -3.92
C THR A 134 -8.94 -18.10 -5.09
N GLY A 135 -8.20 -18.85 -5.89
CA GLY A 135 -8.68 -19.50 -7.10
C GLY A 135 -7.88 -20.74 -7.50
N PRO A 136 -8.22 -21.40 -8.62
CA PRO A 136 -7.49 -22.58 -9.10
C PRO A 136 -6.03 -22.27 -9.43
N VAL A 137 -5.76 -21.11 -10.03
CA VAL A 137 -4.40 -20.65 -10.37
C VAL A 137 -3.57 -20.43 -9.11
N TRP A 138 -4.12 -19.73 -8.11
CA TRP A 138 -3.48 -19.55 -6.82
C TRP A 138 -3.14 -20.88 -6.14
N LYS A 139 -4.07 -21.85 -6.15
CA LYS A 139 -3.82 -23.20 -5.62
C LYS A 139 -2.70 -23.92 -6.37
N ALA A 140 -2.67 -23.83 -7.69
CA ALA A 140 -1.62 -24.45 -8.51
C ALA A 140 -0.24 -23.86 -8.18
N HIS A 141 -0.12 -22.53 -8.12
CA HIS A 141 1.14 -21.87 -7.77
C HIS A 141 1.60 -22.24 -6.36
N ARG A 142 0.68 -22.29 -5.38
CA ARG A 142 1.02 -22.68 -4.01
C ARG A 142 1.47 -24.14 -3.90
N ARG A 143 0.89 -25.05 -4.69
CA ARG A 143 1.33 -26.46 -4.72
C ARG A 143 2.78 -26.59 -5.18
N LEU A 144 3.19 -25.85 -6.20
CA LEU A 144 4.59 -25.85 -6.67
C LEU A 144 5.56 -25.35 -5.59
N LEU A 145 5.16 -24.33 -4.83
CA LEU A 145 5.98 -23.79 -3.74
C LEU A 145 6.04 -24.69 -2.50
N GLN A 146 4.97 -25.45 -2.23
CA GLN A 146 4.89 -26.30 -1.04
C GLN A 146 6.00 -27.35 -1.02
N ASP A 147 6.39 -27.88 -2.18
CA ASP A 147 7.43 -28.90 -2.28
C ASP A 147 8.83 -28.36 -1.91
N LEU A 148 9.06 -27.06 -2.12
CA LEU A 148 10.32 -26.40 -1.75
C LEU A 148 10.47 -26.16 -0.24
N MET A 149 9.35 -26.19 0.50
CA MET A 149 9.34 -26.02 1.96
C MET A 149 9.27 -27.35 2.71
N LEU A 150 9.32 -28.49 2.00
CA LEU A 150 9.37 -29.81 2.61
C LEU A 150 10.69 -29.98 3.40
N PRO A 151 10.65 -30.63 4.59
CA PRO A 151 11.85 -30.85 5.39
C PRO A 151 12.97 -31.58 4.64
N GLY A 152 12.64 -32.51 3.74
CA GLY A 152 13.61 -33.22 2.91
C GLY A 152 14.35 -32.29 1.96
N PHE A 153 13.63 -31.48 1.18
CA PHE A 153 14.27 -30.50 0.28
C PHE A 153 15.11 -29.49 1.06
N LEU A 154 14.59 -28.99 2.19
CA LEU A 154 15.31 -28.02 3.01
C LEU A 154 16.61 -28.60 3.59
N LYS A 155 16.59 -29.86 4.05
CA LYS A 155 17.77 -30.52 4.64
C LYS A 155 18.77 -30.97 3.59
N ASP A 156 18.30 -31.60 2.51
CA ASP A 156 19.16 -32.31 1.56
C ASP A 156 19.64 -31.40 0.41
N VAL A 157 18.88 -30.37 0.06
CA VAL A 157 19.20 -29.47 -1.07
C VAL A 157 19.47 -28.05 -0.59
N ALA A 158 18.55 -27.42 0.15
CA ALA A 158 18.67 -26.00 0.47
C ALA A 158 19.80 -25.73 1.48
N ALA A 159 19.81 -26.45 2.62
CA ALA A 159 20.79 -26.25 3.68
C ALA A 159 22.25 -26.39 3.23
N PRO A 160 22.68 -27.46 2.51
CA PRO A 160 24.06 -27.57 2.08
C PRO A 160 24.44 -26.51 1.04
N ASN A 161 23.54 -26.13 0.13
CA ASN A 161 23.81 -25.09 -0.86
C ASN A 161 23.89 -23.68 -0.24
N ILE A 162 23.05 -23.39 0.77
CA ILE A 162 23.13 -22.13 1.53
C ILE A 162 24.41 -22.10 2.37
N TYR A 163 24.76 -23.22 3.02
CA TYR A 163 26.00 -23.32 3.80
C TYR A 163 27.22 -23.18 2.88
N ALA A 164 27.22 -23.84 1.73
CA ALA A 164 28.25 -23.71 0.72
C ALA A 164 28.33 -22.27 0.20
N SER A 165 27.24 -21.58 -0.16
CA SER A 165 27.33 -20.19 -0.65
C SER A 165 27.85 -19.21 0.41
N LYS A 166 27.54 -19.46 1.70
CA LYS A 166 28.04 -18.67 2.83
C LYS A 166 29.52 -18.92 3.14
N HIS A 167 30.04 -20.13 2.88
CA HIS A 167 31.43 -20.52 3.18
C HIS A 167 32.33 -20.59 1.94
N ALA A 168 31.76 -20.61 0.74
CA ALA A 168 32.43 -20.66 -0.55
C ALA A 168 32.49 -19.28 -1.22
N GLN A 169 32.66 -18.22 -0.43
CA GLN A 169 33.37 -17.04 -0.91
C GLN A 169 34.86 -17.15 -0.55
N PRO A 170 35.70 -17.90 -1.29
CA PRO A 170 36.94 -17.28 -1.69
C PRO A 170 36.56 -16.16 -2.66
N CYS A 171 36.97 -14.93 -2.38
CA CYS A 171 37.18 -13.94 -3.43
C CYS A 171 38.13 -14.57 -4.46
N THR A 172 37.61 -15.28 -5.45
CA THR A 172 38.40 -15.69 -6.61
C THR A 172 38.64 -14.42 -7.41
N ALA A 173 39.79 -13.80 -7.15
CA ALA A 173 40.33 -12.73 -7.98
C ALA A 173 40.49 -13.28 -9.41
N VAL A 174 39.57 -12.92 -10.30
CA VAL A 174 39.78 -13.17 -11.72
C VAL A 174 40.81 -12.14 -12.20
N VAL A 175 42.06 -12.55 -12.27
CA VAL A 175 43.11 -11.76 -12.94
C VAL A 175 42.78 -11.75 -14.43
N GLN A 176 42.28 -10.62 -14.94
CA GLN A 176 42.12 -10.43 -16.38
C GLN A 176 43.50 -10.45 -17.06
N GLN A 177 43.86 -11.58 -17.65
CA GLN A 177 45.04 -11.72 -18.48
C GLN A 177 44.80 -10.98 -19.81
N GLY A 178 45.10 -9.68 -19.85
CA GLY A 178 44.96 -8.89 -21.08
C GLY A 178 45.18 -7.38 -20.96
N ALA A 179 45.29 -6.82 -19.75
CA ALA A 179 45.53 -5.38 -19.58
C ALA A 179 47.03 -5.06 -19.37
N PRO A 180 47.57 -3.96 -19.95
CA PRO A 180 48.98 -3.59 -19.86
C PRO A 180 49.45 -3.17 -18.45
N ARG A 181 48.57 -3.21 -17.44
CA ARG A 181 48.92 -3.15 -16.02
C ARG A 181 47.98 -4.06 -15.23
N PRO A 182 48.48 -4.85 -14.26
CA PRO A 182 47.60 -5.65 -13.40
C PRO A 182 46.80 -4.70 -12.50
N ARG A 183 45.51 -4.51 -12.81
CA ARG A 183 44.53 -3.99 -11.85
C ARG A 183 43.75 -5.16 -11.31
N THR A 184 43.86 -5.41 -10.02
CA THR A 184 42.96 -6.30 -9.30
C THR A 184 41.63 -5.59 -9.14
N THR A 185 40.73 -5.69 -10.12
CA THR A 185 39.34 -5.26 -9.92
C THR A 185 38.59 -6.39 -9.25
N PHE A 186 38.25 -6.19 -7.97
CA PHE A 186 37.35 -7.06 -7.23
C PHE A 186 35.94 -6.89 -7.78
N PHE A 187 35.52 -7.83 -8.63
CA PHE A 187 34.13 -7.92 -9.07
C PHE A 187 33.42 -8.95 -8.17
N CYS A 188 32.70 -8.47 -7.15
CA CYS A 188 31.63 -9.27 -6.56
C CYS A 188 30.52 -9.30 -7.60
N ARG A 189 30.40 -10.41 -8.32
CA ARG A 189 29.24 -10.65 -9.18
C ARG A 189 28.06 -10.94 -8.24
N GLU A 190 27.06 -10.07 -8.27
CA GLU A 190 25.74 -10.31 -7.68
C GLU A 190 25.08 -11.56 -8.28
#